data_AF-A0A0R3KNT5-F1
#
_entry.id   AF-A0A0R3KNT5-F1
#
_cell.length_a   1.000
_cell.length_b   1.000
_cell.length_c   1.000
_cell.angle_alpha   90.00
_cell.angle_beta   90.00
_cell.angle_gamma   90.00
#
_symmetry.space_group_name_H-M   'P 1'
#
loop_
_entity.id
_entity.type
_entity.pdbx_description
1 polymer ?
#
loop_
_entity_poly.entity_id
_entity_poly.type
_entity_poly.pdbx_seq_one_letter_code
_entity_poly.pdbx_strand_id
1 'polypeptide(L)'
;MPDFLKIVTLGVLLALSSKPVMAIDQAPVFDCWETERTFKQCAVTGPDGRPRLQRSYLARLGYDRDGLASVLLFNGTDKRKAQWYYVRRGVIPVPVKVMDNGPDYFEDGLARSPVGGKIGYIDRKLDLVIPAVYDGAYPFRDGVAVVCTDCTLVFDSTVTEGERSWYEGGQWGRIDRRGRVVSPFRPWEKGKPLEFN
;
A
#
# COMPACT_ATOMS: atom_id res chain seq x y z
N MET A 1 -49.37 4.31 -74.67
CA MET A 1 -49.53 3.74 -73.32
C MET A 1 -49.13 2.26 -73.42
N PRO A 2 -48.32 1.65 -72.53
CA PRO A 2 -47.78 2.10 -71.24
C PRO A 2 -46.23 2.02 -71.09
N ASP A 3 -45.79 2.28 -69.86
CA ASP A 3 -44.47 2.50 -69.24
C ASP A 3 -43.48 1.31 -69.12
N PHE A 4 -42.41 1.56 -68.34
CA PHE A 4 -41.44 0.68 -67.66
C PHE A 4 -40.07 0.62 -68.38
N LEU A 5 -38.90 0.89 -67.78
CA LEU A 5 -38.47 0.91 -66.38
C LEU A 5 -37.10 1.63 -66.33
N LYS A 6 -36.94 2.70 -65.51
CA LYS A 6 -35.61 3.24 -65.18
C LYS A 6 -35.14 2.58 -63.89
N ILE A 7 -34.10 1.74 -63.98
CA ILE A 7 -33.42 1.16 -62.81
C ILE A 7 -32.54 2.25 -62.19
N VAL A 8 -32.89 2.68 -60.98
CA VAL A 8 -32.04 3.55 -60.15
C VAL A 8 -31.25 2.63 -59.21
N THR A 9 -29.95 2.49 -59.46
CA THR A 9 -29.05 1.76 -58.57
C THR A 9 -28.75 2.62 -57.34
N LEU A 10 -29.35 2.28 -56.19
CA LEU A 10 -29.01 2.90 -54.92
C LEU A 10 -27.62 2.39 -54.47
N GLY A 11 -26.59 3.20 -54.65
CA GLY A 11 -25.29 2.97 -54.03
C GLY A 11 -25.36 3.25 -52.54
N VAL A 12 -25.32 2.20 -51.71
CA VAL A 12 -25.20 2.35 -50.25
C VAL A 12 -23.75 2.69 -49.93
N LEU A 13 -23.47 3.97 -49.66
CA LEU A 13 -22.23 4.35 -48.98
C LEU A 13 -22.32 3.89 -47.52
N LEU A 14 -21.60 2.82 -47.18
CA LEU A 14 -21.28 2.51 -45.79
C LEU A 14 -20.34 3.60 -45.26
N ALA A 15 -20.92 4.61 -44.60
CA ALA A 15 -20.16 5.50 -43.75
C ALA A 15 -19.64 4.68 -42.54
N LEU A 16 -18.37 4.27 -42.60
CA LEU A 16 -17.66 3.76 -41.44
C LEU A 16 -17.57 4.88 -40.41
N SER A 17 -18.51 4.90 -39.46
CA SER A 17 -18.42 5.73 -38.27
C SER A 17 -17.19 5.29 -37.49
N SER A 18 -16.10 6.05 -37.61
CA SER A 18 -14.94 5.93 -36.74
C SER A 18 -15.34 6.40 -35.36
N LYS A 19 -15.90 5.50 -34.54
CA LYS A 19 -16.05 5.76 -33.11
C LYS A 19 -14.65 6.08 -32.56
N PRO A 20 -14.48 7.18 -31.81
CA PRO A 20 -13.20 7.46 -31.20
C PRO A 20 -12.82 6.28 -30.32
N VAL A 21 -11.61 5.75 -30.54
CA VAL A 21 -10.99 4.77 -29.65
C VAL A 21 -10.96 5.44 -28.27
N MET A 22 -11.72 4.88 -27.33
CA MET A 22 -11.74 5.37 -25.95
C MET A 22 -10.30 5.48 -25.45
N ALA A 23 -9.98 6.65 -24.88
CA ALA A 23 -8.72 6.87 -24.20
C ALA A 23 -8.47 5.70 -23.23
N ILE A 24 -7.37 4.98 -23.44
CA ILE A 24 -6.89 4.02 -22.46
C ILE A 24 -6.62 4.84 -21.22
N ASP A 25 -7.42 4.64 -20.17
CA ASP A 25 -7.21 5.27 -18.88
C ASP A 25 -5.79 4.91 -18.45
N GLN A 26 -4.87 5.88 -18.52
CA GLN A 26 -3.47 5.61 -18.25
C GLN A 26 -3.38 5.14 -16.80
N ALA A 27 -2.89 3.92 -16.60
CA ALA A 27 -2.74 3.34 -15.27
C ALA A 27 -2.03 4.34 -14.35
N PRO A 28 -2.48 4.53 -13.09
CA PRO A 28 -1.95 5.57 -12.23
C PRO A 28 -0.42 5.52 -12.17
N VAL A 29 0.21 6.66 -12.42
CA VAL A 29 1.67 6.85 -12.33
C VAL A 29 2.02 7.46 -10.98
N PHE A 30 3.18 7.08 -10.45
CA PHE A 30 3.65 7.54 -9.15
C PHE A 30 4.92 8.35 -9.30
N ASP A 31 5.03 9.39 -8.49
CA ASP A 31 6.30 10.04 -8.19
C ASP A 31 6.93 9.36 -6.97
N CYS A 32 8.25 9.36 -6.91
CA CYS A 32 9.00 8.80 -5.80
C CYS A 32 9.80 9.89 -5.13
N TRP A 33 9.79 9.90 -3.80
CA TRP A 33 10.67 10.76 -3.02
C TRP A 33 11.81 9.93 -2.42
N GLU A 34 13.02 10.48 -2.53
CA GLU A 34 14.25 9.97 -1.92
C GLU A 34 15.04 11.21 -1.46
N THR A 35 15.27 11.33 -0.15
CA THR A 35 16.13 12.33 0.50
C THR A 35 16.19 13.67 -0.23
N GLU A 36 15.10 14.44 -0.13
CA GLU A 36 14.93 15.79 -0.71
C GLU A 36 14.79 15.85 -2.24
N ARG A 37 14.80 14.72 -2.94
CA ARG A 37 14.60 14.67 -4.39
C ARG A 37 13.31 13.97 -4.76
N THR A 38 12.57 14.56 -5.70
CA THR A 38 11.41 13.93 -6.33
C THR A 38 11.78 13.40 -7.72
N PHE A 39 11.49 12.12 -7.96
CA PHE A 39 11.63 11.46 -9.24
C PHE A 39 10.25 11.29 -9.86
N LYS A 40 10.02 11.99 -10.98
CA LYS A 40 8.74 11.98 -11.66
C LYS A 40 8.48 10.64 -12.35
N GLN A 41 7.24 10.16 -12.25
CA GLN A 41 6.77 8.94 -12.93
C GLN A 41 7.66 7.71 -12.66
N CYS A 42 8.27 7.61 -11.48
CA CYS A 42 9.18 6.53 -11.11
C CYS A 42 8.51 5.14 -11.07
N ALA A 43 7.18 5.08 -10.96
CA ALA A 43 6.43 3.85 -10.87
C ALA A 43 5.11 3.95 -11.65
N VAL A 44 4.57 2.79 -12.04
CA VAL A 44 3.26 2.64 -12.67
C VAL A 44 2.44 1.61 -11.92
N THR A 45 1.12 1.73 -11.95
CA THR A 45 0.24 0.68 -11.42
C THR A 45 0.30 -0.56 -12.31
N GLY A 46 0.63 -1.71 -11.73
CA GLY A 46 0.59 -3.01 -12.39
C GLY A 46 -0.84 -3.54 -12.56
N PRO A 47 -1.02 -4.66 -13.30
CA PRO A 47 -2.35 -5.26 -13.54
C PRO A 47 -3.03 -5.77 -12.26
N ASP A 48 -2.26 -5.97 -11.18
CA ASP A 48 -2.75 -6.35 -9.86
C ASP A 48 -3.11 -5.14 -8.97
N GLY A 49 -3.09 -3.94 -9.53
CA GLY A 49 -3.34 -2.70 -8.79
C GLY A 49 -2.18 -2.26 -7.88
N ARG A 50 -1.04 -2.95 -7.89
CA ARG A 50 0.12 -2.62 -7.05
C ARG A 50 1.19 -1.88 -7.84
N PRO A 51 1.96 -0.97 -7.23
CA PRO A 51 2.98 -0.22 -7.94
C PRO A 51 4.08 -1.13 -8.50
N ARG A 52 4.67 -0.72 -9.62
CA ARG A 52 5.84 -1.31 -10.27
C ARG A 52 6.82 -0.19 -10.59
N LEU A 53 8.01 -0.25 -9.99
CA LEU A 53 9.04 0.76 -10.23
C LEU A 53 9.66 0.56 -11.61
N GLN A 54 9.94 1.67 -12.29
CA GLN A 54 10.67 1.64 -13.55
C GLN A 54 12.06 1.05 -13.35
N ARG A 55 12.54 0.28 -14.33
CA ARG A 55 13.87 -0.34 -14.30
C ARG A 55 15.00 0.68 -14.16
N SER A 56 14.86 1.83 -14.83
CA SER A 56 15.79 2.95 -14.74
C SER A 56 15.88 3.52 -13.32
N TYR A 57 14.77 3.58 -12.59
CA TYR A 57 14.73 4.03 -11.21
C TYR A 57 15.31 2.98 -10.25
N LEU A 58 14.93 1.70 -10.41
CA LEU A 58 15.50 0.57 -9.65
C LEU A 58 17.03 0.46 -9.75
N ALA A 59 17.60 0.83 -10.90
CA ALA A 59 19.05 0.80 -11.12
C ALA A 59 19.80 1.88 -10.31
N ARG A 60 19.10 2.93 -9.87
CA ARG A 60 19.69 4.09 -9.18
C ARG A 60 19.63 3.99 -7.66
N LEU A 61 18.69 3.21 -7.14
CA LEU A 61 18.49 3.07 -5.70
C LEU A 61 19.75 2.51 -5.02
N GLY A 62 20.09 3.10 -3.88
CA GLY A 62 21.00 2.49 -2.92
C GLY A 62 20.28 1.33 -2.20
N TYR A 63 20.88 0.15 -2.22
CA TYR A 63 20.37 -1.02 -1.50
C TYR A 63 21.26 -1.28 -0.28
N ASP A 64 20.63 -1.66 0.82
CA ASP A 64 21.33 -2.10 2.02
C ASP A 64 22.00 -3.48 1.82
N ARG A 65 22.67 -3.98 2.86
CA ARG A 65 23.37 -5.27 2.84
C ARG A 65 22.49 -6.48 2.54
N ASP A 66 21.18 -6.37 2.77
CA ASP A 66 20.22 -7.43 2.49
C ASP A 66 19.55 -7.26 1.12
N GLY A 67 19.96 -6.24 0.36
CA GLY A 67 19.43 -5.93 -0.97
C GLY A 67 18.09 -5.21 -0.94
N LEU A 68 17.79 -4.46 0.13
CA LEU A 68 16.58 -3.66 0.28
C LEU A 68 16.85 -2.17 0.08
N ALA A 69 15.91 -1.49 -0.56
CA ALA A 69 15.80 -0.04 -0.58
C ALA A 69 14.43 0.37 -0.03
N SER A 70 14.30 1.60 0.46
CA SER A 70 13.01 2.18 0.85
C SER A 70 12.67 3.36 -0.04
N VAL A 71 11.42 3.44 -0.49
CA VAL A 71 10.95 4.52 -1.36
C VAL A 71 9.58 5.00 -0.91
N LEU A 72 9.38 6.31 -0.92
CA LEU A 72 8.07 6.90 -0.68
C LEU A 72 7.40 7.12 -2.03
N LEU A 73 6.29 6.44 -2.28
CA LEU A 73 5.48 6.65 -3.49
C LEU A 73 4.31 7.55 -3.16
N PHE A 74 4.02 8.49 -4.05
CA PHE A 74 2.84 9.34 -3.97
C PHE A 74 2.31 9.63 -5.37
N ASN A 75 1.00 9.85 -5.46
CA ASN A 75 0.33 10.16 -6.72
C ASN A 75 -0.07 11.64 -6.73
N GLY A 76 0.49 12.40 -7.68
CA GLY A 76 0.24 13.84 -7.81
C GLY A 76 1.00 14.68 -6.78
N THR A 77 0.39 15.78 -6.33
CA THR A 77 1.00 16.74 -5.39
C THR A 77 0.61 16.50 -3.93
N ASP A 78 -0.38 15.64 -3.65
CA ASP A 78 -0.86 15.40 -2.29
C ASP A 78 -0.02 14.33 -1.58
N LYS A 79 1.01 14.78 -0.85
CA LYS A 79 1.86 13.92 -0.03
C LYS A 79 1.11 13.22 1.11
N ARG A 80 -0.11 13.64 1.46
CA ARG A 80 -0.90 12.96 2.52
C ARG A 80 -1.37 11.57 2.11
N LYS A 81 -1.33 11.25 0.82
CA LYS A 81 -1.60 9.91 0.28
C LYS A 81 -0.33 9.12 -0.02
N ALA A 82 0.83 9.61 0.45
CA ALA A 82 2.09 8.93 0.24
C ALA A 82 2.16 7.65 1.08
N GLN A 83 2.82 6.64 0.53
CA GLN A 83 3.00 5.35 1.16
C GLN A 83 4.45 4.91 1.00
N TRP A 84 5.07 4.52 2.12
CA TRP A 84 6.41 3.93 2.12
C TRP A 84 6.36 2.49 1.63
N TYR A 85 7.35 2.10 0.84
CA TYR A 85 7.54 0.73 0.37
C TYR A 85 8.98 0.29 0.63
N TYR A 86 9.15 -0.96 1.02
CA TYR A 86 10.42 -1.64 0.80
C TYR A 86 10.46 -2.26 -0.59
N VAL A 87 11.64 -2.24 -1.18
CA VAL A 87 11.90 -2.63 -2.56
C VAL A 87 13.10 -3.55 -2.61
N ARG A 88 12.94 -4.64 -3.36
CA ARG A 88 14.01 -5.55 -3.76
C ARG A 88 13.92 -5.72 -5.28
N ARG A 89 15.06 -5.81 -5.97
CA ARG A 89 15.07 -6.05 -7.42
C ARG A 89 14.33 -7.35 -7.75
N GLY A 90 13.43 -7.29 -8.73
CA GLY A 90 12.63 -8.45 -9.16
C GLY A 90 11.43 -8.77 -8.26
N VAL A 91 11.23 -8.03 -7.15
CA VAL A 91 10.09 -8.19 -6.25
C VAL A 91 9.17 -6.98 -6.37
N ILE A 92 7.86 -7.23 -6.29
CA ILE A 92 6.86 -6.17 -6.24
C ILE A 92 7.10 -5.34 -4.98
N PRO A 93 7.18 -4.00 -5.04
CA PRO A 93 7.30 -3.15 -3.86
C PRO A 93 6.24 -3.50 -2.80
N VAL A 94 6.68 -3.65 -1.55
CA VAL A 94 5.80 -4.06 -0.44
C VAL A 94 5.53 -2.87 0.47
N PRO A 95 4.26 -2.49 0.69
CA PRO A 95 3.93 -1.35 1.53
C PRO A 95 4.32 -1.63 2.97
N VAL A 96 4.80 -0.61 3.67
CA VAL A 96 5.15 -0.69 5.10
C VAL A 96 4.55 0.46 5.87
N LYS A 97 4.23 0.23 7.13
CA LYS A 97 3.66 1.29 7.97
C LYS A 97 4.63 2.47 8.03
N VAL A 98 4.11 3.69 8.11
CA VAL A 98 4.92 4.88 8.31
C VAL A 98 5.39 4.93 9.77
N MET A 99 6.66 5.26 9.96
CA MET A 99 7.30 5.54 11.25
C MET A 99 8.02 6.88 11.17
N ASP A 100 7.53 7.88 11.90
CA ASP A 100 8.01 9.26 11.82
C ASP A 100 8.03 9.71 10.33
N ASN A 101 9.21 10.01 9.79
CA ASN A 101 9.40 10.44 8.40
C ASN A 101 9.89 9.32 7.47
N GLY A 102 9.77 8.05 7.87
CA GLY A 102 10.34 6.90 7.17
C GLY A 102 9.45 5.64 7.14
N PRO A 103 9.95 4.55 6.54
CA PRO A 103 9.34 3.23 6.66
C PRO A 103 9.49 2.68 8.09
N ASP A 104 8.55 1.84 8.52
CA ASP A 104 8.68 1.04 9.73
C ASP A 104 9.94 0.17 9.67
N TYR A 105 10.68 0.14 10.77
CA TYR A 105 11.90 -0.64 10.87
C TYR A 105 11.62 -2.14 11.03
N PHE A 106 12.59 -2.97 10.68
CA PHE A 106 12.55 -4.40 10.99
C PHE A 106 12.96 -4.62 12.45
N GLU A 107 11.96 -4.77 13.32
CA GLU A 107 12.16 -5.14 14.71
C GLU A 107 11.98 -6.65 14.86
N ASP A 108 12.93 -7.31 15.51
CA ASP A 108 13.06 -8.77 15.49
C ASP A 108 12.96 -9.37 14.07
N GLY A 109 13.50 -8.64 13.09
CA GLY A 109 13.50 -9.04 11.68
C GLY A 109 12.15 -8.94 10.96
N LEU A 110 11.12 -8.34 11.58
CA LEU A 110 9.79 -8.16 11.01
C LEU A 110 9.38 -6.68 10.98
N ALA A 111 8.72 -6.24 9.92
CA ALA A 111 8.17 -4.88 9.79
C ALA A 111 6.65 -4.95 9.56
N ARG A 112 5.90 -3.96 10.06
CA ARG A 112 4.44 -3.92 9.84
C ARG A 112 4.12 -3.52 8.41
N SER A 113 3.23 -4.28 7.77
CA SER A 113 2.80 -4.06 6.40
C SER A 113 1.29 -3.85 6.33
N PRO A 114 0.80 -2.67 5.87
CA PRO A 114 -0.61 -2.46 5.62
C PRO A 114 -1.00 -3.11 4.28
N VAL A 115 -1.91 -4.08 4.33
CA VAL A 115 -2.44 -4.79 3.16
C VAL A 115 -3.95 -4.91 3.30
N GLY A 116 -4.70 -4.43 2.31
CA GLY A 116 -6.16 -4.55 2.30
C GLY A 116 -6.86 -3.86 3.49
N GLY A 117 -6.27 -2.78 4.03
CA GLY A 117 -6.82 -2.08 5.20
C GLY A 117 -6.55 -2.76 6.55
N LYS A 118 -5.87 -3.90 6.55
CA LYS A 118 -5.39 -4.58 7.76
C LYS A 118 -3.86 -4.52 7.83
N ILE A 119 -3.32 -4.86 8.99
CA ILE A 119 -1.89 -4.90 9.26
C ILE A 119 -1.46 -6.35 9.41
N GLY A 120 -0.42 -6.72 8.65
CA GLY A 120 0.34 -7.95 8.82
C GLY A 120 1.82 -7.64 9.04
N TYR A 121 2.67 -8.65 8.95
CA TYR A 121 4.12 -8.48 9.12
C TYR A 121 4.88 -9.14 7.99
N ILE A 122 5.88 -8.41 7.49
CA ILE A 122 6.78 -8.86 6.45
C ILE A 122 8.17 -9.11 7.01
N ASP A 123 8.89 -10.06 6.42
CA ASP A 123 10.30 -10.29 6.73
C ASP A 123 11.22 -9.47 5.80
N ARG A 124 12.55 -9.58 6.01
CA ARG A 124 13.55 -8.89 5.17
C ARG A 124 13.62 -9.41 3.72
N LYS A 125 12.99 -10.54 3.41
CA LYS A 125 12.84 -11.04 2.03
C LYS A 125 11.65 -10.38 1.33
N LEU A 126 10.86 -9.60 2.08
CA LEU A 126 9.60 -8.97 1.69
C LEU A 126 8.45 -9.98 1.55
N ASP A 127 8.56 -11.11 2.24
CA ASP A 127 7.48 -12.10 2.33
C ASP A 127 6.52 -11.69 3.45
N LEU A 128 5.21 -11.73 3.18
CA LEU A 128 4.18 -11.53 4.20
C LEU A 128 4.07 -12.80 5.07
N VAL A 129 4.89 -12.86 6.13
CA VAL A 129 5.02 -14.04 7.00
C VAL A 129 3.96 -14.10 8.10
N ILE A 130 3.34 -12.97 8.45
CA ILE A 130 2.13 -12.93 9.27
C ILE A 130 1.03 -12.24 8.45
N PRO A 131 -0.08 -12.92 8.15
CA PRO A 131 -1.17 -12.37 7.35
C PRO A 131 -1.71 -11.05 7.89
N ALA A 132 -2.15 -10.18 6.99
CA ALA A 132 -2.77 -8.92 7.36
C ALA A 132 -4.22 -9.14 7.81
N VAL A 133 -4.41 -9.33 9.12
CA VAL A 133 -5.72 -9.59 9.74
C VAL A 133 -6.03 -8.65 10.91
N TYR A 134 -5.06 -7.84 11.35
CA TYR A 134 -5.21 -6.95 12.50
C TYR A 134 -5.61 -5.54 12.07
N ASP A 135 -6.45 -4.88 12.87
CA ASP A 135 -6.80 -3.47 12.67
C ASP A 135 -5.67 -2.54 13.16
N GLY A 136 -5.00 -2.96 14.23
CA GLY A 136 -3.86 -2.26 14.81
C GLY A 136 -2.76 -3.22 15.23
N ALA A 137 -1.51 -2.77 15.11
CA ALA A 137 -0.35 -3.59 15.41
C ALA A 137 0.85 -2.73 15.83
N TYR A 138 1.58 -3.20 16.84
CA TYR A 138 2.86 -2.60 17.27
C TYR A 138 4.06 -3.40 16.75
N PRO A 139 5.27 -2.80 16.70
CA PRO A 139 6.47 -3.53 16.31
C PRO A 139 6.73 -4.72 17.24
N PHE A 140 7.45 -5.72 16.73
CA PHE A 140 7.96 -6.78 17.58
C PHE A 140 9.00 -6.24 18.56
N ARG A 141 9.00 -6.75 19.79
CA ARG A 141 10.07 -6.58 20.78
C ARG A 141 10.15 -7.85 21.61
N ASP A 142 11.36 -8.36 21.83
CA ASP A 142 11.59 -9.58 22.62
C ASP A 142 10.76 -10.78 22.12
N GLY A 143 10.61 -10.90 20.80
CA GLY A 143 9.91 -12.00 20.14
C GLY A 143 8.39 -11.91 20.14
N VAL A 144 7.81 -10.82 20.64
CA VAL A 144 6.35 -10.62 20.71
C VAL A 144 5.91 -9.30 20.07
N ALA A 145 4.69 -9.28 19.54
CA ALA A 145 4.02 -8.06 19.14
C ALA A 145 2.64 -7.97 19.79
N VAL A 146 2.24 -6.76 20.17
CA VAL A 146 0.89 -6.46 20.62
C VAL A 146 0.04 -6.07 19.41
N VAL A 147 -1.11 -6.69 19.27
CA VAL A 147 -2.01 -6.53 18.12
C VAL A 147 -3.47 -6.39 18.58
N CYS A 148 -4.30 -5.74 17.78
CA CYS A 148 -5.72 -5.60 18.05
C CYS A 148 -6.61 -5.84 16.83
N THR A 149 -7.81 -6.34 17.12
CA THR A 149 -8.93 -6.46 16.18
C THR A 149 -10.06 -5.53 16.63
N ASP A 150 -10.80 -4.95 15.68
CA ASP A 150 -11.90 -4.01 15.94
C ASP A 150 -11.48 -2.74 16.70
N CYS A 151 -10.18 -2.43 16.69
CA CYS A 151 -9.64 -1.19 17.24
C CYS A 151 -9.59 -0.09 16.18
N THR A 152 -9.60 1.17 16.62
CA THR A 152 -9.56 2.35 15.75
C THR A 152 -8.31 3.16 16.02
N LEU A 153 -7.67 3.67 14.96
CA LEU A 153 -6.58 4.64 15.09
C LEU A 153 -7.15 6.00 15.52
N VAL A 154 -6.74 6.47 16.68
CA VAL A 154 -7.09 7.78 17.25
C VAL A 154 -5.91 8.72 17.08
N PHE A 155 -6.19 9.94 16.64
CA PHE A 155 -5.21 11.02 16.52
C PHE A 155 -5.37 11.97 17.70
N ASP A 156 -4.26 12.44 18.24
CA ASP A 156 -4.27 13.49 19.26
C ASP A 156 -4.79 14.80 18.64
N SER A 157 -6.05 15.13 18.93
CA SER A 157 -6.68 16.36 18.44
C SER A 157 -6.18 17.63 19.14
N THR A 158 -5.36 17.49 20.19
CA THR A 158 -4.83 18.63 20.95
C THR A 158 -3.50 19.16 20.41
N VAL A 159 -2.88 18.46 19.47
CA VAL A 159 -1.67 18.90 18.77
C VAL A 159 -2.01 19.38 17.36
N THR A 160 -1.64 20.61 17.05
CA THR A 160 -1.94 21.28 15.77
C THR A 160 -1.35 20.59 14.55
N GLU A 161 -0.38 19.70 14.74
CA GLU A 161 0.32 18.95 13.69
C GLU A 161 0.11 17.43 13.74
N GLY A 162 -0.78 16.91 14.60
CA GLY A 162 -1.35 15.56 14.48
C GLY A 162 -0.39 14.36 14.42
N GLU A 163 0.84 14.47 14.95
CA GLU A 163 1.85 13.40 14.80
C GLU A 163 1.69 12.23 15.79
N ARG A 164 0.92 12.43 16.88
CA ARG A 164 0.68 11.39 17.88
C ARG A 164 -0.61 10.66 17.58
N SER A 165 -0.49 9.35 17.33
CA SER A 165 -1.65 8.45 17.18
C SER A 165 -1.45 7.17 17.98
N TRP A 166 -2.56 6.60 18.44
CA TRP A 166 -2.62 5.31 19.13
C TRP A 166 -3.88 4.56 18.72
N TYR A 167 -3.99 3.28 19.08
CA TYR A 167 -5.21 2.50 18.83
C TYR A 167 -6.08 2.47 20.07
N GLU A 168 -7.39 2.63 19.92
CA GLU A 168 -8.39 2.47 20.98
C GLU A 168 -9.46 1.44 20.59
N GLY A 169 -10.12 0.86 21.60
CA GLY A 169 -11.22 -0.07 21.41
C GLY A 169 -10.78 -1.47 20.97
N GLY A 170 -11.78 -2.30 20.64
CA GLY A 170 -11.57 -3.64 20.14
C GLY A 170 -11.05 -4.63 21.16
N GLN A 171 -10.42 -5.69 20.66
CA GLN A 171 -9.80 -6.74 21.44
C GLN A 171 -8.31 -6.78 21.19
N TRP A 172 -7.53 -7.00 22.25
CA TRP A 172 -6.07 -6.91 22.23
C TRP A 172 -5.42 -8.21 22.69
N GLY A 173 -4.40 -8.66 21.96
CA GLY A 173 -3.63 -9.85 22.29
C GLY A 173 -2.15 -9.69 21.96
N ARG A 174 -1.36 -10.72 22.26
CA ARG A 174 0.05 -10.81 21.85
C ARG A 174 0.24 -11.99 20.93
N ILE A 175 1.07 -11.79 19.92
CA ILE A 175 1.50 -12.84 19.00
C ILE A 175 3.01 -12.98 19.02
N ASP A 176 3.50 -14.19 18.78
CA ASP A 176 4.92 -14.42 18.51
C ASP A 176 5.28 -14.12 17.05
N ARG A 177 6.58 -14.23 16.72
CA ARG A 177 7.13 -13.99 15.36
C ARG A 177 6.59 -14.94 14.27
N ARG A 178 5.82 -15.97 14.64
CA ARG A 178 5.13 -16.88 13.72
C ARG A 178 3.63 -16.59 13.64
N GLY A 179 3.16 -15.52 14.29
CA GLY A 179 1.76 -15.14 14.36
C GLY A 179 0.93 -15.99 15.33
N ARG A 180 1.56 -16.83 16.17
CA ARG A 180 0.83 -17.63 17.17
C ARG A 180 0.45 -16.75 18.35
N VAL A 181 -0.80 -16.86 18.79
CA VAL A 181 -1.28 -16.14 19.98
C VAL A 181 -0.56 -16.65 21.22
N VAL A 182 0.16 -15.76 21.91
CA VAL A 182 0.87 -16.04 23.17
C VAL A 182 0.22 -15.39 24.37
N SER A 183 -0.54 -14.30 24.17
CA SER A 183 -1.49 -13.79 25.16
C SER A 183 -2.84 -13.61 24.47
N PRO A 184 -3.92 -14.19 25.01
CA PRO A 184 -5.21 -14.24 24.33
C PRO A 184 -5.84 -12.85 24.20
N PHE A 185 -6.72 -12.72 23.22
CA PHE A 185 -7.42 -11.46 22.97
C PHE A 185 -8.39 -11.14 24.13
N ARG A 186 -8.34 -9.89 24.60
CA ARG A 186 -9.19 -9.35 25.67
C ARG A 186 -9.78 -7.99 25.28
N PRO A 187 -11.01 -7.67 25.71
CA PRO A 187 -11.59 -6.35 25.46
C PRO A 187 -10.70 -5.24 26.03
N TRP A 188 -10.51 -4.18 25.24
CA TRP A 188 -9.87 -2.97 25.71
C TRP A 188 -10.81 -2.15 26.60
N GLU A 189 -10.27 -1.58 27.67
CA GLU A 189 -11.01 -0.70 28.56
C GLU A 189 -10.32 0.66 28.66
N LYS A 190 -11.06 1.73 28.37
CA LYS A 190 -10.54 3.09 28.41
C LYS A 190 -10.02 3.44 29.79
N GLY A 191 -8.79 3.94 29.86
CA GLY A 191 -8.15 4.36 31.11
C GLY A 191 -7.54 3.22 31.93
N LYS A 192 -7.61 1.96 31.46
CA LYS A 192 -6.91 0.84 32.08
C LYS A 192 -5.67 0.45 31.26
N PRO A 193 -4.55 0.09 31.91
CA PRO A 193 -3.41 -0.50 31.22
C PRO A 193 -3.80 -1.77 30.47
N LEU A 194 -3.16 -2.02 29.33
CA LEU A 194 -3.21 -3.33 28.69
C LEU A 194 -2.36 -4.31 29.49
N GLU A 195 -3.01 -5.26 30.15
CA GLU A 195 -2.35 -6.31 30.91
C GLU A 195 -2.35 -7.61 30.11
N PHE A 196 -1.15 -8.18 29.93
CA PHE A 196 -0.95 -9.47 29.28
C PHE A 196 -0.32 -10.40 30.29
N ASN A 197 -1.17 -11.25 30.89
CA ASN A 197 -0.73 -12.34 31.79
C ASN A 197 0.15 -13.36 31.06
#